data_AF-A0AAW1BRY5-F1
#
_entry.id   AF-A0AAW1BRY5-F1
#
_cell.length_a   1.000
_cell.length_b   1.000
_cell.length_c   1.000
_cell.angle_alpha   90.00
_cell.angle_beta   90.00
_cell.angle_gamma   90.00
#
_symmetry.space_group_name_H-M   'P 1'
#
loop_
_entity.id
_entity.type
_entity.pdbx_description
1 polymer ?
#
loop_
_entity_poly.entity_id
_entity_poly.type
_entity_poly.pdbx_seq_one_letter_code
_entity_poly.pdbx_strand_id
1 'polypeptide(L)'
;MGEGVPSEKVDGHGYWGEWRRGRQRSSGPEKGTEGPRAKMLALRSALVCPRPLCRSVRSGCRAWLSTCSPDPKPPLKKQRDEGNLQDFRSRLVGGPSLQHFLQSATPTQDAHRLPVEIPEDPAPYLGPLTLADSPKKVYLETFGCQMNVSDMETAWAILQRSGYQRTRNLAEADVVLLVTCSIREKAEKTVWNRLAVFKTLKAKRQRSRGSLRIGILGCMAERLKEKILDKEKLVDLVAGPDAYRDLPRLLAVAESGQQAANVLLSLDETYADILPVHLGPGATTAFVSIMRGCDNMCSYCIVPFTRGRERSRPLASILQEVQMLSDQGVKEVTLLGQNVNSYRDTSEVQFLSLASPELRAGFRTVYKAKKGGLRFAELLDRVAAVDPEMRVRFTSPHPKDFPDEVFEVMRERHNICKQVHLPAQSGSSRILEAMKRGYTRESYLELVHQLRDYLPGATLTSDFITGFCGETEADHLQTLSLLHEVGYNFAYIFAYSQRQ
;
A
#
# COMPACT_ATOMS: atom_id res chain seq x y z
N MET A 1 -7.10 -54.30 16.48
CA MET A 1 -8.50 -54.03 16.85
C MET A 1 -8.43 -53.08 18.03
N GLY A 2 -8.68 -51.78 17.96
CA GLY A 2 -9.41 -50.97 17.00
C GLY A 2 -10.42 -50.17 17.81
N GLU A 3 -10.05 -48.98 18.28
CA GLU A 3 -11.01 -47.98 18.75
C GLU A 3 -10.58 -46.61 18.21
N GLY A 4 -11.44 -46.06 17.36
CA GLY A 4 -11.22 -44.85 16.58
C GLY A 4 -11.60 -43.60 17.35
N VAL A 5 -10.77 -42.57 17.22
CA VAL A 5 -11.05 -41.20 17.63
C VAL A 5 -11.64 -40.45 16.42
N PRO A 6 -12.80 -39.78 16.53
CA PRO A 6 -13.36 -39.03 15.41
C PRO A 6 -12.61 -37.71 15.22
N SER A 7 -12.24 -37.45 13.97
CA SER A 7 -11.66 -36.20 13.48
C SER A 7 -12.74 -35.12 13.33
N GLU A 8 -12.67 -34.06 14.13
CA GLU A 8 -13.45 -32.84 13.85
C GLU A 8 -12.76 -32.00 12.77
N LYS A 9 -13.44 -31.86 11.64
CA LYS A 9 -13.14 -30.88 10.59
C LYS A 9 -13.46 -29.49 11.13
N VAL A 10 -12.50 -28.58 11.10
CA VAL A 10 -12.74 -27.15 11.35
C VAL A 10 -12.84 -26.47 10.00
N ASP A 11 -14.08 -26.27 9.54
CA ASP A 11 -14.38 -25.48 8.36
C ASP A 11 -14.13 -23.99 8.65
N GLY A 12 -13.19 -23.41 7.90
CA GLY A 12 -12.93 -21.98 7.85
C GLY A 12 -14.01 -21.26 7.04
N HIS A 13 -15.12 -20.90 7.68
CA HIS A 13 -16.07 -19.95 7.11
C HIS A 13 -16.00 -18.61 7.84
N GLY A 14 -15.53 -17.60 7.11
CA GLY A 14 -15.58 -16.20 7.51
C GLY A 14 -17.01 -15.73 7.72
N TYR A 15 -17.19 -14.95 8.78
CA TYR A 15 -18.43 -14.29 9.16
C TYR A 15 -19.02 -13.44 8.00
N TRP A 16 -20.19 -13.83 7.52
CA TRP A 16 -21.08 -13.01 6.70
C TRP A 16 -22.47 -13.01 7.35
N GLY A 17 -22.92 -11.84 7.83
CA GLY A 17 -24.25 -11.69 8.41
C GLY A 17 -25.32 -11.59 7.33
N GLU A 18 -26.22 -12.58 7.28
CA GLU A 18 -27.44 -12.56 6.49
C GLU A 18 -28.48 -11.61 7.11
N TRP A 19 -29.01 -10.68 6.31
CA TRP A 19 -30.25 -9.96 6.63
C TRP A 19 -31.43 -10.70 6.00
N ARG A 20 -32.18 -11.47 6.81
CA ARG A 20 -33.49 -12.01 6.40
C ARG A 20 -34.60 -10.99 6.63
N ARG A 21 -35.42 -10.79 5.59
CA ARG A 21 -36.65 -9.99 5.57
C ARG A 21 -37.72 -10.66 6.45
N GLY A 22 -38.20 -9.97 7.47
CA GLY A 22 -39.46 -10.27 8.15
C GLY A 22 -40.53 -9.25 7.75
N ARG A 23 -41.52 -9.68 6.95
CA ARG A 23 -42.79 -8.99 6.76
C ARG A 23 -43.71 -9.36 7.93
N GLN A 24 -44.29 -8.37 8.62
CA GLN A 24 -45.56 -8.54 9.32
C GLN A 24 -46.40 -7.27 9.18
N ARG A 25 -47.66 -7.47 8.76
CA ARG A 25 -48.75 -6.50 8.67
C ARG A 25 -49.57 -6.55 9.96
N SER A 26 -49.99 -5.38 10.45
CA SER A 26 -51.25 -5.12 11.19
C SER A 26 -51.39 -3.59 11.31
N SER A 27 -52.34 -2.89 10.70
CA SER A 27 -53.79 -2.76 10.96
C SER A 27 -54.16 -2.17 12.33
N GLY A 28 -54.68 -0.93 12.36
CA GLY A 28 -55.55 -0.43 13.45
C GLY A 28 -55.27 1.01 13.93
N PRO A 29 -56.28 1.92 14.01
CA PRO A 29 -56.10 3.37 14.17
C PRO A 29 -56.48 3.92 15.56
N GLU A 30 -56.08 5.16 15.91
CA GLU A 30 -56.81 6.10 16.81
C GLU A 30 -56.10 7.49 16.84
N LYS A 31 -56.75 8.58 16.39
CA LYS A 31 -57.34 9.69 17.19
C LYS A 31 -56.41 10.15 18.34
N GLY A 32 -55.88 11.37 18.44
CA GLY A 32 -56.35 12.70 18.05
C GLY A 32 -56.57 13.51 19.33
N THR A 33 -55.71 14.49 19.65
CA THR A 33 -56.00 15.60 20.59
C THR A 33 -55.06 16.78 20.38
N GLU A 34 -55.60 17.96 20.69
CA GLU A 34 -55.25 19.32 20.30
C GLU A 34 -53.96 19.91 20.91
N GLY A 35 -53.48 21.01 20.30
CA GLY A 35 -52.38 21.84 20.79
C GLY A 35 -52.73 22.68 22.05
N PRO A 36 -51.84 23.61 22.45
CA PRO A 36 -51.93 24.94 21.84
C PRO A 36 -50.58 25.64 21.57
N ARG A 37 -50.71 26.70 20.78
CA ARG A 37 -49.72 27.66 20.27
C ARG A 37 -48.93 28.42 21.36
N ALA A 38 -47.78 28.91 20.89
CA ALA A 38 -47.16 30.24 21.09
C ALA A 38 -45.93 30.29 22.03
N LYS A 39 -44.76 30.61 21.46
CA LYS A 39 -44.32 32.00 21.25
C LYS A 39 -42.98 32.03 20.52
N MET A 40 -42.97 32.84 19.48
CA MET A 40 -41.82 33.32 18.73
C MET A 40 -41.06 34.32 19.60
N LEU A 41 -39.77 34.13 19.84
CA LEU A 41 -38.87 35.23 20.16
C LEU A 41 -37.53 35.03 19.46
N ALA A 42 -37.24 35.98 18.58
CA ALA A 42 -36.00 36.11 17.87
C ALA A 42 -34.87 36.50 18.82
N LEU A 43 -33.69 35.91 18.63
CA LEU A 43 -32.43 36.55 18.99
C LEU A 43 -31.46 36.37 17.83
N ARG A 44 -31.30 37.49 17.11
CA ARG A 44 -30.22 37.76 16.18
C ARG A 44 -28.90 37.72 16.95
N SER A 45 -27.89 37.05 16.41
CA SER A 45 -26.50 37.30 16.78
C SER A 45 -25.71 37.49 15.50
N ALA A 46 -25.38 38.76 15.26
CA ALA A 46 -24.66 39.24 14.11
C ALA A 46 -23.19 38.85 14.18
N LEU A 47 -22.67 38.48 13.01
CA LEU A 47 -21.26 38.57 12.63
C LEU A 47 -20.70 39.96 12.95
N VAL A 48 -19.62 40.05 13.74
CA VAL A 48 -18.63 41.12 13.63
C VAL A 48 -17.24 40.56 13.99
N CYS A 49 -16.34 40.66 13.01
CA CYS A 49 -14.90 40.49 13.10
C CYS A 49 -14.26 41.78 13.66
N PRO A 50 -13.21 41.71 14.50
CA PRO A 50 -12.33 42.86 14.66
C PRO A 50 -10.84 42.51 14.52
N ARG A 51 -10.23 43.00 13.44
CA ARG A 51 -8.90 43.65 13.46
C ARG A 51 -9.18 45.15 13.32
N PRO A 52 -8.60 46.03 14.15
CA PRO A 52 -7.26 46.52 13.85
C PRO A 52 -6.43 46.87 15.09
N LEU A 53 -5.10 46.74 15.03
CA LEU A 53 -4.20 47.54 15.89
C LEU A 53 -2.81 47.62 15.24
N CYS A 54 -2.66 48.65 14.42
CA CYS A 54 -1.40 49.23 14.02
C CYS A 54 -1.23 50.50 14.88
N ARG A 55 -0.01 50.72 15.39
CA ARG A 55 0.49 51.87 16.18
C ARG A 55 0.21 51.86 17.69
N SER A 56 1.25 51.49 18.46
CA SER A 56 1.90 52.37 19.45
C SER A 56 2.49 51.56 20.62
N VAL A 57 3.75 51.11 20.49
CA VAL A 57 4.73 51.13 21.59
C VAL A 57 6.10 51.43 20.95
N ARG A 58 6.35 52.71 20.70
CA ARG A 58 7.70 53.27 20.56
C ARG A 58 8.12 53.72 21.96
N SER A 59 8.92 52.93 22.66
CA SER A 59 9.88 53.39 23.69
C SER A 59 10.42 52.19 24.45
N GLY A 60 11.58 51.69 24.05
CA GLY A 60 12.24 50.61 24.79
C GLY A 60 13.30 49.90 23.98
N CYS A 61 14.15 50.64 23.27
CA CYS A 61 15.44 50.18 22.74
C CYS A 61 16.15 51.41 22.13
N ARG A 62 16.55 52.33 23.01
CA ARG A 62 17.42 53.46 22.66
C ARG A 62 18.49 53.60 23.75
N ALA A 63 19.27 52.54 23.90
CA ALA A 63 20.57 52.49 24.54
C ALA A 63 21.16 51.15 24.06
N TRP A 64 22.40 51.15 23.56
CA TRP A 64 23.13 50.02 22.91
C TRP A 64 23.29 50.05 21.39
N LEU A 65 23.31 51.23 20.76
CA LEU A 65 23.97 51.40 19.46
C LEU A 65 24.76 52.71 19.44
N SER A 66 25.96 52.65 20.00
CA SER A 66 27.05 53.59 19.71
C SER A 66 28.37 52.89 19.98
N THR A 67 28.83 52.09 19.02
CA THR A 67 30.20 52.06 18.50
C THR A 67 30.34 50.88 17.52
N CYS A 68 31.12 51.10 16.46
CA CYS A 68 31.60 50.14 15.45
C CYS A 68 30.74 49.95 14.18
N SER A 69 30.97 50.84 13.22
CA SER A 69 30.96 50.60 11.76
C SER A 69 32.41 50.32 11.30
N PRO A 70 32.67 49.63 10.17
CA PRO A 70 32.62 50.30 8.87
C PRO A 70 32.12 49.47 7.64
N ASP A 71 31.39 50.21 6.80
CA ASP A 71 31.29 50.23 5.33
C ASP A 71 30.86 49.04 4.43
N PRO A 72 30.02 49.30 3.39
CA PRO A 72 29.47 48.29 2.50
C PRO A 72 30.35 48.03 1.26
N LYS A 73 30.59 46.75 0.95
CA LYS A 73 31.24 46.31 -0.31
C LYS A 73 30.22 46.18 -1.47
N PRO A 74 30.63 46.40 -2.72
CA PRO A 74 29.78 46.34 -3.93
C PRO A 74 29.50 44.88 -4.35
N PRO A 75 28.57 44.61 -5.30
CA PRO A 75 28.10 43.26 -5.60
C PRO A 75 29.18 42.41 -6.27
N LEU A 76 29.30 41.15 -5.83
CA LEU A 76 30.25 40.16 -6.35
C LEU A 76 29.95 39.81 -7.82
N LYS A 77 30.86 40.21 -8.72
CA LYS A 77 30.99 39.63 -10.06
C LYS A 77 31.47 38.17 -9.94
N LYS A 78 30.81 37.24 -10.64
CA LYS A 78 31.37 35.89 -10.90
C LYS A 78 32.64 36.03 -11.73
N GLN A 79 33.80 36.01 -11.08
CA GLN A 79 35.06 35.69 -11.76
C GLN A 79 35.13 34.17 -11.93
N ARG A 80 35.31 33.74 -13.18
CA ARG A 80 35.53 32.35 -13.57
C ARG A 80 37.03 32.10 -13.37
N ASP A 81 37.42 31.36 -12.34
CA ASP A 81 38.79 30.90 -12.17
C ASP A 81 39.10 29.84 -13.24
N GLU A 82 39.71 30.27 -14.34
CA GLU A 82 40.23 29.37 -15.38
C GLU A 82 41.59 28.75 -15.00
N GLY A 83 42.17 29.12 -13.85
CA GLY A 83 43.49 28.69 -13.40
C GLY A 83 43.59 27.27 -12.83
N ASN A 84 42.48 26.57 -12.56
CA ASN A 84 42.49 25.26 -11.88
C ASN A 84 42.08 24.08 -12.78
N LEU A 85 41.52 24.35 -13.96
CA LEU A 85 41.04 23.32 -14.89
C LEU A 85 42.16 22.75 -15.77
N GLN A 86 43.21 23.54 -16.03
CA GLN A 86 44.38 23.07 -16.77
C GLN A 86 45.26 22.14 -15.92
N ASP A 87 45.41 22.44 -14.62
CA ASP A 87 46.18 21.59 -13.69
C ASP A 87 45.48 20.26 -13.38
N PHE A 88 44.14 20.22 -13.45
CA PHE A 88 43.39 18.96 -13.36
C PHE A 88 43.49 18.14 -14.65
N ARG A 89 43.49 18.80 -15.82
CA ARG A 89 43.62 18.13 -17.13
C ARG A 89 45.03 17.57 -17.35
N SER A 90 46.08 18.24 -16.91
CA SER A 90 47.46 17.75 -17.02
C SER A 90 47.68 16.46 -16.19
N ARG A 91 47.01 16.33 -15.03
CA ARG A 91 47.04 15.13 -14.18
C ARG A 91 46.29 13.93 -14.77
N LEU A 92 45.30 14.17 -15.65
CA LEU A 92 44.55 13.11 -16.34
C LEU A 92 45.33 12.45 -17.49
N VAL A 93 46.31 13.14 -18.08
CA VAL A 93 47.08 12.62 -19.23
C VAL A 93 48.01 11.46 -18.84
N GLY A 94 48.41 11.37 -17.57
CA GLY A 94 49.25 10.27 -17.04
C GLY A 94 48.50 9.21 -16.23
N GLY A 95 47.18 9.28 -16.13
CA GLY A 95 46.37 8.33 -15.35
C GLY A 95 46.07 7.04 -16.12
N PRO A 96 45.87 5.89 -15.44
CA PRO A 96 45.49 4.65 -16.09
C PRO A 96 44.16 4.82 -16.85
N SER A 97 44.17 4.50 -18.13
CA SER A 97 42.98 4.60 -18.99
C SER A 97 41.96 3.51 -18.65
N LEU A 98 40.72 3.67 -19.12
CA LEU A 98 39.66 2.65 -18.97
C LEU A 98 40.11 1.26 -19.48
N GLN A 99 40.94 1.21 -20.53
CA GLN A 99 41.53 -0.03 -21.04
C GLN A 99 42.47 -0.70 -20.04
N HIS A 100 43.16 0.08 -19.21
CA HIS A 100 44.03 -0.45 -18.16
C HIS A 100 43.24 -1.19 -17.07
N PHE A 101 41.98 -0.82 -16.83
CA PHE A 101 41.07 -1.53 -15.91
C PHE A 101 40.38 -2.73 -16.57
N LEU A 102 40.18 -2.69 -17.89
CA LEU A 102 39.60 -3.80 -18.65
C LEU A 102 40.61 -4.94 -18.89
N GLN A 103 41.91 -4.65 -18.95
CA GLN A 103 42.95 -5.68 -19.09
C GLN A 103 43.07 -6.58 -17.85
N SER A 104 42.81 -6.06 -16.65
CA SER A 104 42.71 -6.86 -15.42
C SER A 104 41.50 -7.77 -15.35
N ALA A 105 40.57 -7.66 -16.30
CA ALA A 105 39.39 -8.51 -16.44
C ALA A 105 39.54 -9.43 -17.66
N THR A 106 40.60 -10.24 -17.71
CA THR A 106 40.68 -11.35 -18.69
C THR A 106 40.01 -12.59 -18.09
N PRO A 107 39.04 -13.23 -18.78
CA PRO A 107 38.38 -14.42 -18.26
C PRO A 107 39.34 -15.61 -18.34
N THR A 108 39.71 -16.17 -17.19
CA THR A 108 40.27 -17.52 -17.12
C THR A 108 39.20 -18.53 -17.56
N GLN A 109 39.62 -19.61 -18.23
CA GLN A 109 38.77 -20.57 -18.96
C GLN A 109 37.82 -21.43 -18.08
N ASP A 110 37.51 -21.03 -16.84
CA ASP A 110 36.59 -21.73 -15.92
C ASP A 110 35.21 -21.06 -15.82
N ALA A 111 34.70 -20.48 -16.92
CA ALA A 111 33.45 -19.73 -16.95
C ALA A 111 32.14 -20.58 -16.88
N HIS A 112 32.22 -21.86 -16.49
CA HIS A 112 31.06 -22.76 -16.36
C HIS A 112 30.79 -23.30 -14.95
N ARG A 113 31.37 -22.71 -13.90
CA ARG A 113 30.87 -22.90 -12.53
C ARG A 113 30.40 -21.57 -11.97
N LEU A 114 29.10 -21.46 -11.76
CA LEU A 114 28.48 -20.39 -10.96
C LEU A 114 29.24 -20.26 -9.64
N PRO A 115 29.63 -19.04 -9.21
CA PRO A 115 30.19 -18.86 -7.87
C PRO A 115 29.15 -19.30 -6.85
N VAL A 116 29.59 -20.17 -5.93
CA VAL A 116 28.90 -20.48 -4.69
C VAL A 116 28.45 -19.16 -4.04
N GLU A 117 27.20 -19.13 -3.58
CA GLU A 117 26.58 -18.00 -2.87
C GLU A 117 27.60 -17.34 -1.93
N ILE A 118 28.00 -16.10 -2.25
CA ILE A 118 28.77 -15.27 -1.33
C ILE A 118 27.80 -14.90 -0.22
N PRO A 119 28.02 -15.30 1.05
CA PRO A 119 27.18 -14.85 2.14
C PRO A 119 27.30 -13.33 2.21
N GLU A 120 26.18 -12.61 2.09
CA GLU A 120 26.16 -11.18 2.41
C GLU A 120 26.64 -11.02 3.86
N ASP A 121 27.74 -10.29 4.05
CA ASP A 121 28.24 -9.96 5.38
C ASP A 121 27.13 -9.21 6.13
N PRO A 122 26.68 -9.69 7.31
CA PRO A 122 25.67 -8.97 8.07
C PRO A 122 26.21 -7.58 8.43
N ALA A 123 25.37 -6.56 8.27
CA ALA A 123 25.74 -5.18 8.58
C ALA A 123 26.44 -5.11 9.96
N PRO A 124 27.58 -4.39 10.09
CA PRO A 124 28.55 -4.54 11.19
C PRO A 124 28.04 -4.19 12.60
N TYR A 125 26.78 -3.79 12.74
CA TYR A 125 26.11 -3.53 14.02
C TYR A 125 25.13 -4.65 14.45
N LEU A 126 24.89 -5.63 13.57
CA LEU A 126 24.17 -6.85 13.92
C LEU A 126 25.19 -7.86 14.44
N GLY A 127 25.51 -7.77 15.74
CA GLY A 127 26.14 -8.92 16.40
C GLY A 127 25.27 -10.17 16.21
N PRO A 128 25.84 -11.38 16.24
CA PRO A 128 25.03 -12.59 16.31
C PRO A 128 24.06 -12.37 17.47
N LEU A 129 22.75 -12.34 17.20
CA LEU A 129 21.72 -12.26 18.22
C LEU A 129 22.16 -13.23 19.30
N THR A 130 22.53 -12.69 20.47
CA THR A 130 23.00 -13.48 21.60
C THR A 130 21.97 -14.57 21.77
N LEU A 131 22.39 -15.81 21.50
CA LEU A 131 21.59 -17.01 21.60
C LEU A 131 21.01 -17.04 23.02
N ALA A 132 19.82 -16.47 23.18
CA ALA A 132 18.89 -17.01 24.15
C ALA A 132 18.68 -18.46 23.71
N ASP A 133 18.76 -19.41 24.64
CA ASP A 133 18.76 -20.86 24.41
C ASP A 133 17.51 -21.41 23.65
N SER A 134 16.63 -20.54 23.17
CA SER A 134 15.50 -20.85 22.30
C SER A 134 15.22 -19.71 21.32
N PRO A 135 14.89 -20.00 20.05
CA PRO A 135 14.50 -18.99 19.07
C PRO A 135 13.22 -18.27 19.49
N LYS A 136 13.23 -16.94 19.37
CA LYS A 136 12.12 -16.07 19.79
C LYS A 136 10.87 -16.33 18.97
N LYS A 137 9.73 -16.42 19.65
CA LYS A 137 8.43 -16.68 19.02
C LYS A 137 7.73 -15.39 18.60
N VAL A 138 7.30 -15.30 17.35
CA VAL A 138 6.60 -14.17 16.76
C VAL A 138 5.15 -14.54 16.46
N TYR A 139 4.23 -13.74 16.97
CA TYR A 139 2.81 -13.78 16.65
C TYR A 139 2.47 -12.63 15.70
N LEU A 140 1.85 -12.95 14.57
CA LEU A 140 1.47 -11.99 13.52
C LEU A 140 -0.05 -11.94 13.42
N GLU A 141 -0.63 -10.74 13.43
CA GLU A 141 -2.06 -10.54 13.24
C GLU A 141 -2.31 -9.43 12.21
N THR A 142 -3.11 -9.74 11.19
CA THR A 142 -3.39 -8.84 10.06
C THR A 142 -4.76 -8.19 10.20
N PHE A 143 -4.80 -6.87 10.07
CA PHE A 143 -6.02 -6.07 10.02
C PHE A 143 -6.01 -5.20 8.76
N GLY A 144 -6.84 -5.53 7.76
CA GLY A 144 -6.88 -4.70 6.55
C GLY A 144 -7.38 -5.39 5.30
N CYS A 145 -6.59 -5.23 4.23
CA CYS A 145 -6.87 -5.76 2.90
C CYS A 145 -5.90 -6.89 2.51
N GLN A 146 -6.06 -7.41 1.29
CA GLN A 146 -5.22 -8.46 0.72
C GLN A 146 -3.73 -8.08 0.70
N MET A 147 -3.42 -6.79 0.48
CA MET A 147 -2.04 -6.29 0.59
C MET A 147 -1.45 -6.48 1.97
N ASN A 148 -2.24 -6.35 3.05
CA ASN A 148 -1.73 -6.55 4.40
C ASN A 148 -1.45 -8.02 4.71
N VAL A 149 -2.15 -8.95 4.04
CA VAL A 149 -1.85 -10.39 4.12
C VAL A 149 -0.52 -10.68 3.44
N SER A 150 -0.32 -10.16 2.23
CA SER A 150 0.97 -10.27 1.52
C SER A 150 2.11 -9.60 2.30
N ASP A 151 1.88 -8.39 2.84
CA ASP A 151 2.86 -7.67 3.67
C ASP A 151 3.26 -8.47 4.92
N MET A 152 2.31 -9.22 5.53
CA MET A 152 2.61 -10.11 6.65
C MET A 152 3.51 -11.28 6.22
N GLU A 153 3.27 -11.86 5.05
CA GLU A 153 4.10 -12.95 4.52
C GLU A 153 5.51 -12.47 4.21
N THR A 154 5.66 -11.27 3.64
CA THR A 154 6.96 -10.62 3.43
C THR A 154 7.68 -10.36 4.76
N ALA A 155 6.99 -9.75 5.73
CA ALA A 155 7.57 -9.50 7.05
C ALA A 155 7.98 -10.80 7.75
N TRP A 156 7.18 -11.87 7.61
CA TRP A 156 7.49 -13.18 8.14
C TRP A 156 8.74 -13.79 7.48
N ALA A 157 8.85 -13.74 6.15
CA ALA A 157 9.99 -14.27 5.42
C ALA A 157 11.31 -13.63 5.88
N ILE A 158 11.30 -12.32 6.14
CA ILE A 158 12.46 -11.58 6.66
C ILE A 158 12.83 -12.07 8.07
N LEU A 159 11.85 -12.14 8.98
CA LEU A 159 12.10 -12.58 10.36
C LEU A 159 12.53 -14.04 10.45
N GLN A 160 11.99 -14.91 9.60
CA GLN A 160 12.37 -16.32 9.55
C GLN A 160 13.86 -16.48 9.16
N ARG A 161 14.33 -15.70 8.16
CA ARG A 161 15.76 -15.67 7.80
C ARG A 161 16.64 -15.15 8.95
N SER A 162 16.11 -14.31 9.82
CA SER A 162 16.78 -13.83 11.03
C SER A 162 16.65 -14.76 12.25
N GLY A 163 16.13 -15.99 12.09
CA GLY A 163 16.10 -17.00 13.16
C GLY A 163 14.89 -16.95 14.11
N TYR A 164 13.88 -16.14 13.80
CA TYR A 164 12.63 -16.12 14.58
C TYR A 164 11.72 -17.31 14.22
N GLN A 165 10.91 -17.76 15.19
CA GLN A 165 9.92 -18.83 15.01
C GLN A 165 8.50 -18.29 15.04
N ARG A 166 7.61 -18.83 14.20
CA ARG A 166 6.20 -18.40 14.20
C ARG A 166 5.42 -19.12 15.28
N THR A 167 4.53 -18.42 15.96
CA THR A 167 3.54 -19.02 16.86
C THR A 167 2.13 -18.58 16.49
N ARG A 168 1.17 -19.51 16.60
CA ARG A 168 -0.28 -19.22 16.56
C ARG A 168 -0.85 -18.95 17.95
N ASN A 169 -0.09 -19.27 19.00
CA ASN A 169 -0.50 -19.06 20.37
C ASN A 169 0.07 -17.74 20.89
N LEU A 170 -0.81 -16.78 21.12
CA LEU A 170 -0.46 -15.45 21.66
C LEU A 170 0.22 -15.54 23.04
N ALA A 171 -0.09 -16.54 23.86
CA ALA A 171 0.49 -16.69 25.20
C ALA A 171 1.99 -17.07 25.17
N GLU A 172 2.45 -17.66 24.08
CA GLU A 172 3.83 -18.11 23.90
C GLU A 172 4.70 -17.09 23.14
N ALA A 173 4.10 -16.02 22.62
CA ALA A 173 4.79 -15.06 21.79
C ALA A 173 5.76 -14.19 22.61
N ASP A 174 6.96 -13.96 22.11
CA ASP A 174 7.92 -12.98 22.61
C ASP A 174 7.78 -11.64 21.88
N VAL A 175 7.35 -11.71 20.62
CA VAL A 175 7.07 -10.57 19.76
C VAL A 175 5.66 -10.69 19.19
N VAL A 176 4.90 -9.61 19.24
CA VAL A 176 3.57 -9.50 18.62
C VAL A 176 3.63 -8.36 17.60
N LEU A 177 3.40 -8.66 16.33
CA LEU A 177 3.35 -7.65 15.27
C LEU A 177 1.94 -7.58 14.67
N LEU A 178 1.38 -6.38 14.66
CA LEU A 178 0.10 -6.08 14.02
C LEU A 178 0.36 -5.48 12.64
N VAL A 179 -0.03 -6.17 11.57
CA VAL A 179 0.04 -5.63 10.20
C VAL A 179 -1.28 -4.94 9.88
N THR A 180 -1.24 -3.61 9.75
CA THR A 180 -2.43 -2.76 9.84
C THR A 180 -2.66 -1.90 8.60
N CYS A 181 -3.94 -1.60 8.36
CA CYS A 181 -4.40 -0.70 7.32
C CYS A 181 -4.78 0.67 7.91
N SER A 182 -4.47 1.76 7.20
CA SER A 182 -4.94 3.13 7.53
C SER A 182 -6.12 3.57 6.66
N ILE A 183 -6.64 2.70 5.80
CA ILE A 183 -7.68 3.06 4.85
C ILE A 183 -9.06 2.86 5.48
N ARG A 184 -9.27 1.85 6.32
CA ARG A 184 -10.58 1.52 6.89
C ARG A 184 -10.68 1.99 8.35
N GLU A 185 -11.57 2.93 8.65
CA GLU A 185 -11.75 3.49 10.00
C GLU A 185 -12.02 2.39 11.06
N LYS A 186 -12.80 1.37 10.70
CA LYS A 186 -13.08 0.23 11.58
C LYS A 186 -11.80 -0.54 11.96
N ALA A 187 -10.84 -0.67 11.04
CA ALA A 187 -9.59 -1.39 11.30
C ALA A 187 -8.77 -0.67 12.38
N GLU A 188 -8.72 0.66 12.36
CA GLU A 188 -8.00 1.45 13.36
C GLU A 188 -8.60 1.27 14.76
N LYS A 189 -9.93 1.38 14.89
CA LYS A 189 -10.65 1.13 16.16
C LYS A 189 -10.36 -0.27 16.71
N THR A 190 -10.32 -1.29 15.84
CA THR A 190 -9.99 -2.66 16.24
C THR A 190 -8.56 -2.78 16.77
N VAL A 191 -7.59 -2.11 16.14
CA VAL A 191 -6.19 -2.09 16.59
C VAL A 191 -6.07 -1.47 17.98
N TRP A 192 -6.74 -0.33 18.25
CA TRP A 192 -6.74 0.29 19.58
C TRP A 192 -7.30 -0.65 20.66
N ASN A 193 -8.41 -1.33 20.38
CA ASN A 193 -8.98 -2.32 21.31
C ASN A 193 -8.03 -3.50 21.53
N ARG A 194 -7.31 -3.93 20.49
CA ARG A 194 -6.36 -5.03 20.58
C ARG A 194 -5.12 -4.67 21.43
N LEU A 195 -4.63 -3.43 21.31
CA LEU A 195 -3.55 -2.92 22.16
C LEU A 195 -3.95 -2.92 23.65
N ALA A 196 -5.21 -2.62 23.99
CA ALA A 196 -5.69 -2.71 25.36
C ALA A 196 -5.60 -4.14 25.92
N VAL A 197 -5.90 -5.17 25.11
CA VAL A 197 -5.72 -6.58 25.49
C VAL A 197 -4.24 -6.91 25.71
N PHE A 198 -3.36 -6.42 24.84
CA PHE A 198 -1.91 -6.66 24.97
C PHE A 198 -1.30 -5.98 26.19
N LYS A 199 -1.85 -4.83 26.62
CA LYS A 199 -1.48 -4.18 27.88
C LYS A 199 -1.71 -5.12 29.08
N THR A 200 -2.86 -5.79 29.12
CA THR A 200 -3.16 -6.77 30.17
C THR A 200 -2.24 -7.99 30.10
N LEU A 201 -1.91 -8.48 28.90
CA LEU A 201 -0.99 -9.60 28.73
C LEU A 201 0.45 -9.25 29.17
N LYS A 202 0.95 -8.05 28.82
CA LYS A 202 2.27 -7.57 29.25
C LYS A 202 2.33 -7.44 30.78
N ALA A 203 1.25 -7.00 31.42
CA ALA A 203 1.16 -6.90 32.89
C ALA A 203 1.09 -8.26 33.61
N LYS A 204 0.44 -9.26 33.02
CA LYS A 204 0.32 -10.63 33.59
C LYS A 204 1.52 -11.53 33.28
N ARG A 205 2.46 -11.08 32.45
CA ARG A 205 3.59 -11.89 32.01
C ARG A 205 4.55 -12.16 33.17
N GLN A 206 4.98 -13.41 33.30
CA GLN A 206 5.97 -13.81 34.29
C GLN A 206 7.31 -13.11 34.00
N ARG A 207 7.96 -12.58 35.04
CA ARG A 207 9.27 -11.89 34.93
C ARG A 207 10.37 -12.76 34.31
N SER A 208 10.27 -14.09 34.41
CA SER A 208 11.22 -15.04 33.83
C SER A 208 11.15 -15.18 32.31
N ARG A 209 10.04 -14.81 31.64
CA ARG A 209 9.85 -14.97 30.17
C ARG A 209 10.23 -13.72 29.36
N GLY A 210 10.95 -12.79 29.95
CA GLY A 210 11.34 -11.52 29.31
C GLY A 210 10.15 -10.59 29.01
N SER A 211 10.46 -9.38 28.52
CA SER A 211 9.46 -8.37 28.14
C SER A 211 8.83 -8.70 26.78
N LEU A 212 7.50 -8.69 26.72
CA LEU A 212 6.75 -8.82 25.46
C LEU A 212 6.94 -7.57 24.59
N ARG A 213 7.39 -7.78 23.34
CA ARG A 213 7.54 -6.71 22.36
C ARG A 213 6.32 -6.59 21.47
N ILE A 214 5.81 -5.37 21.32
CA ILE A 214 4.62 -5.09 20.52
C ILE A 214 4.99 -4.13 19.40
N GLY A 215 4.71 -4.54 18.16
CA GLY A 215 4.96 -3.74 16.97
C GLY A 215 3.72 -3.49 16.13
N ILE A 216 3.68 -2.31 15.49
CA ILE A 216 2.64 -1.96 14.52
C ILE A 216 3.30 -1.73 13.16
N LEU A 217 2.82 -2.45 12.16
CA LEU A 217 3.34 -2.45 10.80
C LEU A 217 2.30 -1.93 9.81
N GLY A 218 2.75 -1.42 8.66
CA GLY A 218 1.89 -1.09 7.51
C GLY A 218 1.39 0.35 7.49
N CYS A 219 0.31 0.63 6.78
CA CYS A 219 -0.07 2.00 6.46
C CYS A 219 -0.54 2.83 7.68
N MET A 220 -1.03 2.18 8.75
CA MET A 220 -1.39 2.89 10.00
C MET A 220 -0.14 3.35 10.75
N ALA A 221 0.93 2.55 10.73
CA ALA A 221 2.22 2.88 11.32
C ALA A 221 2.77 4.19 10.74
N GLU A 222 2.69 4.33 9.41
CA GLU A 222 3.07 5.55 8.68
C GLU A 222 2.25 6.77 9.11
N ARG A 223 0.92 6.64 9.07
CA ARG A 223 0.01 7.79 9.26
C ARG A 223 -0.10 8.24 10.72
N LEU A 224 -0.03 7.31 11.67
CA LEU A 224 -0.34 7.57 13.08
C LEU A 224 0.88 7.47 13.99
N LYS A 225 2.09 7.55 13.45
CA LYS A 225 3.36 7.37 14.20
C LYS A 225 3.41 8.15 15.51
N GLU A 226 3.09 9.44 15.50
CA GLU A 226 3.15 10.32 16.67
C GLU A 226 2.11 9.92 17.71
N LYS A 227 0.86 9.67 17.28
CA LYS A 227 -0.20 9.22 18.19
C LYS A 227 0.13 7.86 18.80
N ILE A 228 0.71 6.95 18.03
CA ILE A 228 1.10 5.62 18.50
C ILE A 228 2.24 5.75 19.53
N LEU A 229 3.31 6.49 19.22
CA LEU A 229 4.47 6.60 20.10
C LEU A 229 4.20 7.45 21.35
N ASP A 230 3.46 8.56 21.21
CA ASP A 230 3.22 9.50 22.31
C ASP A 230 2.10 9.04 23.25
N LYS A 231 0.99 8.52 22.70
CA LYS A 231 -0.15 8.08 23.52
C LYS A 231 0.02 6.66 24.03
N GLU A 232 0.60 5.77 23.23
CA GLU A 232 0.77 4.37 23.59
C GLU A 232 2.23 4.03 23.82
N LYS A 233 2.70 4.32 25.04
CA LYS A 233 4.00 3.82 25.56
C LYS A 233 4.11 2.29 25.60
N LEU A 234 3.05 1.59 25.19
CA LEU A 234 2.99 0.14 25.06
C LEU A 234 3.73 -0.37 23.81
N VAL A 235 3.74 0.41 22.73
CA VAL A 235 4.29 0.00 21.44
C VAL A 235 5.80 0.20 21.43
N ASP A 236 6.52 -0.90 21.23
CA ASP A 236 7.99 -0.94 21.25
C ASP A 236 8.56 -0.61 19.86
N LEU A 237 7.85 -0.95 18.77
CA LEU A 237 8.31 -0.64 17.41
C LEU A 237 7.21 -0.30 16.41
N VAL A 238 7.56 0.50 15.41
CA VAL A 238 6.66 0.96 14.34
C VAL A 238 7.39 0.85 12.99
N ALA A 239 6.82 0.13 12.02
CA ALA A 239 7.40 0.06 10.67
C ALA A 239 6.37 0.38 9.58
N GLY A 240 6.71 1.35 8.72
CA GLY A 240 5.96 1.66 7.51
C GLY A 240 6.02 0.51 6.49
N PRO A 241 5.18 0.56 5.44
CA PRO A 241 5.09 -0.54 4.48
C PRO A 241 6.40 -0.81 3.75
N ASP A 242 7.26 0.19 3.54
CA ASP A 242 8.53 0.04 2.82
C ASP A 242 9.72 -0.25 3.75
N ALA A 243 9.50 -0.48 5.05
CA ALA A 243 10.56 -0.64 6.06
C ALA A 243 10.66 -2.05 6.66
N TYR A 244 10.06 -3.08 6.06
CA TYR A 244 10.07 -4.43 6.62
C TYR A 244 11.45 -5.08 6.65
N ARG A 245 12.36 -4.74 5.72
CA ARG A 245 13.77 -5.19 5.78
C ARG A 245 14.48 -4.76 7.05
N ASP A 246 14.04 -3.64 7.65
CA ASP A 246 14.61 -3.08 8.86
C ASP A 246 14.08 -3.75 10.14
N LEU A 247 13.09 -4.65 10.03
CA LEU A 247 12.47 -5.31 11.20
C LEU A 247 13.47 -5.98 12.15
N PRO A 248 14.49 -6.73 11.69
CA PRO A 248 15.46 -7.34 12.59
C PRO A 248 16.22 -6.29 13.42
N ARG A 249 16.64 -5.18 12.79
CA ARG A 249 17.31 -4.07 13.48
C ARG A 249 16.36 -3.37 14.45
N LEU A 250 15.12 -3.07 14.03
CA LEU A 250 14.11 -2.42 14.87
C LEU A 250 13.80 -3.27 16.12
N LEU A 251 13.72 -4.60 15.97
CA LEU A 251 13.53 -5.52 17.09
C LEU A 251 14.74 -5.53 18.02
N ALA A 252 15.96 -5.54 17.50
CA ALA A 252 17.17 -5.46 18.32
C ALA A 252 17.25 -4.15 19.12
N VAL A 253 16.88 -3.01 18.52
CA VAL A 253 16.80 -1.73 19.23
C VAL A 253 15.70 -1.78 20.29
N ALA A 254 14.53 -2.33 19.95
CA ALA A 254 13.43 -2.51 20.89
C ALA A 254 13.86 -3.36 22.11
N GLU A 255 14.69 -4.37 21.90
CA GLU A 255 15.22 -5.22 22.96
C GLU A 255 16.06 -4.47 24.00
N SER A 256 16.78 -3.42 23.58
CA SER A 256 17.52 -2.53 24.50
C SER A 256 16.61 -1.66 25.39
N GLY A 257 15.29 -1.69 25.16
CA GLY A 257 14.30 -0.91 25.89
C GLY A 257 13.95 0.44 25.25
N GLN A 258 14.56 0.76 24.12
CA GLN A 258 14.25 1.97 23.34
C GLN A 258 13.08 1.72 22.38
N GLN A 259 12.29 2.75 22.08
CA GLN A 259 11.30 2.67 21.01
C GLN A 259 11.98 2.81 19.66
N ALA A 260 11.62 1.97 18.68
CA ALA A 260 12.21 1.98 17.35
C ALA A 260 11.15 2.28 16.28
N ALA A 261 11.41 3.22 15.37
CA ALA A 261 10.49 3.52 14.29
C ALA A 261 11.22 3.71 12.96
N ASN A 262 10.69 3.08 11.90
CA ASN A 262 11.09 3.38 10.52
C ASN A 262 9.85 3.44 9.63
N VAL A 263 9.52 4.65 9.20
CA VAL A 263 8.35 5.00 8.39
C VAL A 263 8.79 5.77 7.14
N LEU A 264 10.02 5.53 6.69
CA LEU A 264 10.54 6.21 5.50
C LEU A 264 10.05 5.46 4.26
N LEU A 265 9.36 6.18 3.38
CA LEU A 265 8.93 5.66 2.09
C LEU A 265 10.12 5.63 1.13
N SER A 266 10.39 4.45 0.57
CA SER A 266 11.49 4.24 -0.37
C SER A 266 11.04 4.57 -1.81
N LEU A 267 11.98 5.05 -2.62
CA LEU A 267 11.75 5.31 -4.04
C LEU A 267 11.84 4.05 -4.90
N ASP A 268 12.52 3.00 -4.41
CA ASP A 268 12.87 1.82 -5.21
C ASP A 268 12.37 0.50 -4.59
N GLU A 269 11.91 0.51 -3.34
CA GLU A 269 11.54 -0.72 -2.63
C GLU A 269 10.30 -1.41 -3.23
N THR A 270 10.48 -2.69 -3.54
CA THR A 270 9.45 -3.59 -4.10
C THR A 270 9.48 -4.99 -3.49
N TYR A 271 10.46 -5.32 -2.64
CA TYR A 271 10.65 -6.67 -2.07
C TYR A 271 10.88 -7.77 -3.12
N ALA A 272 11.42 -7.43 -4.29
CA ALA A 272 11.60 -8.34 -5.42
C ALA A 272 12.50 -9.56 -5.14
N ASP A 273 13.40 -9.44 -4.18
CA ASP A 273 14.36 -10.45 -3.73
C ASP A 273 13.85 -11.31 -2.55
N ILE A 274 12.67 -10.98 -2.03
CA ILE A 274 12.07 -11.67 -0.88
C ILE A 274 10.92 -12.52 -1.37
N LEU A 275 11.19 -13.83 -1.49
CA LEU A 275 10.17 -14.83 -1.77
C LEU A 275 9.36 -15.08 -0.50
N PRO A 276 8.06 -14.75 -0.46
CA PRO A 276 7.22 -14.94 0.71
C PRO A 276 7.05 -16.44 1.01
N VAL A 277 7.29 -16.82 2.26
CA VAL A 277 7.08 -18.19 2.74
C VAL A 277 5.58 -18.41 2.86
N HIS A 278 5.00 -19.16 1.92
CA HIS A 278 3.55 -19.43 1.94
C HIS A 278 3.15 -20.21 3.19
N LEU A 279 2.21 -19.65 3.94
CA LEU A 279 2.03 -19.91 5.37
C LEU A 279 1.12 -21.10 5.71
N GLY A 280 0.77 -21.94 4.73
CA GLY A 280 -0.12 -23.08 4.94
C GLY A 280 0.22 -24.26 4.04
N PRO A 281 0.54 -25.45 4.60
CA PRO A 281 0.47 -26.70 3.85
C PRO A 281 -0.95 -26.83 3.25
N GLY A 282 -1.06 -26.91 1.94
CA GLY A 282 -2.34 -27.09 1.23
C GLY A 282 -3.11 -25.82 0.87
N ALA A 283 -2.49 -24.64 0.90
CA ALA A 283 -3.10 -23.43 0.35
C ALA A 283 -3.32 -23.57 -1.17
N THR A 284 -4.56 -23.47 -1.63
CA THR A 284 -4.90 -23.58 -3.06
C THR A 284 -4.78 -22.27 -3.82
N THR A 285 -4.69 -21.14 -3.10
CA THR A 285 -4.65 -19.79 -3.65
C THR A 285 -3.51 -18.98 -3.04
N ALA A 286 -2.88 -18.11 -3.82
CA ALA A 286 -1.78 -17.24 -3.40
C ALA A 286 -1.96 -15.80 -3.85
N PHE A 287 -1.34 -14.87 -3.11
CA PHE A 287 -1.27 -13.46 -3.48
C PHE A 287 0.15 -13.11 -3.93
N VAL A 288 0.27 -12.53 -5.13
CA VAL A 288 1.57 -12.11 -5.68
C VAL A 288 1.58 -10.60 -5.83
N SER A 289 2.38 -9.91 -5.03
CA SER A 289 2.53 -8.46 -5.13
C SER A 289 3.40 -8.10 -6.33
N ILE A 290 2.80 -7.45 -7.33
CA ILE A 290 3.48 -7.05 -8.58
C ILE A 290 3.95 -5.59 -8.56
N MET A 291 3.46 -4.79 -7.62
CA MET A 291 3.80 -3.37 -7.52
C MET A 291 3.43 -2.80 -6.16
N ARG A 292 3.99 -1.63 -5.85
CA ARG A 292 3.71 -0.87 -4.63
C ARG A 292 3.55 0.61 -4.92
N GLY A 293 2.75 1.28 -4.08
CA GLY A 293 2.46 2.71 -4.22
C GLY A 293 1.49 3.00 -5.35
N CYS A 294 1.11 4.27 -5.50
CA CYS A 294 0.13 4.69 -6.50
C CYS A 294 0.35 6.14 -6.89
N ASP A 295 0.42 6.41 -8.20
CA ASP A 295 0.55 7.77 -8.72
C ASP A 295 -0.81 8.47 -8.94
N ASN A 296 -1.93 7.74 -8.74
CA ASN A 296 -3.26 8.33 -8.78
C ASN A 296 -3.50 9.22 -7.55
N MET A 297 -3.54 10.53 -7.78
CA MET A 297 -3.83 11.53 -6.75
C MET A 297 -5.35 11.75 -6.59
N CYS A 298 -6.10 10.67 -6.38
CA CYS A 298 -7.55 10.74 -6.08
C CYS A 298 -7.77 11.54 -4.78
N SER A 299 -8.70 12.49 -4.76
CA SER A 299 -8.83 13.45 -3.66
C SER A 299 -9.24 12.84 -2.31
N TYR A 300 -9.77 11.62 -2.30
CA TYR A 300 -10.15 10.88 -1.10
C TYR A 300 -9.11 9.81 -0.66
N CYS A 301 -8.07 9.58 -1.46
CA CYS A 301 -7.18 8.45 -1.30
C CYS A 301 -5.88 8.83 -0.55
N ILE A 302 -5.58 8.10 0.53
CA ILE A 302 -4.37 8.31 1.35
C ILE A 302 -3.15 7.50 0.85
N VAL A 303 -3.36 6.60 -0.10
CA VAL A 303 -2.34 5.64 -0.56
C VAL A 303 -1.04 6.31 -1.02
N PRO A 304 -1.06 7.39 -1.84
CA PRO A 304 0.19 8.03 -2.28
C PRO A 304 1.08 8.53 -1.13
N PHE A 305 0.46 8.87 0.00
CA PHE A 305 1.14 9.37 1.20
C PHE A 305 1.55 8.27 2.18
N THR A 306 0.98 7.08 2.05
CA THR A 306 1.22 5.96 2.98
C THR A 306 2.00 4.81 2.38
N ARG A 307 2.06 4.71 1.04
CA ARG A 307 2.87 3.72 0.29
C ARG A 307 3.81 4.37 -0.73
N GLY A 308 3.75 5.69 -0.89
CA GLY A 308 4.61 6.43 -1.80
C GLY A 308 4.20 6.33 -3.27
N ARG A 309 5.14 6.75 -4.13
CA ARG A 309 5.03 6.70 -5.59
C ARG A 309 4.91 5.27 -6.09
N GLU A 310 4.33 5.13 -7.26
CA GLU A 310 4.15 3.84 -7.89
C GLU A 310 5.49 3.23 -8.37
N ARG A 311 5.73 1.97 -7.99
CA ARG A 311 6.92 1.18 -8.28
C ARG A 311 6.49 -0.22 -8.71
N SER A 312 6.89 -0.64 -9.91
CA SER A 312 6.62 -1.98 -10.42
C SER A 312 7.73 -2.94 -10.03
N ARG A 313 7.38 -4.15 -9.64
CA ARG A 313 8.35 -5.22 -9.42
C ARG A 313 8.84 -5.76 -10.78
N PRO A 314 10.14 -6.11 -10.93
CA PRO A 314 10.66 -6.68 -12.17
C PRO A 314 9.91 -7.96 -12.60
N LEU A 315 9.70 -8.12 -13.90
CA LEU A 315 8.99 -9.25 -14.49
C LEU A 315 9.61 -10.58 -14.07
N ALA A 316 10.93 -10.72 -14.19
CA ALA A 316 11.65 -11.96 -13.89
C ALA A 316 11.38 -12.44 -12.45
N SER A 317 11.34 -11.50 -11.49
CA SER A 317 11.05 -11.80 -10.09
C SER A 317 9.61 -12.26 -9.87
N ILE A 318 8.63 -11.67 -10.59
CA ILE A 318 7.23 -12.09 -10.53
C ILE A 318 7.07 -13.50 -11.11
N LEU A 319 7.66 -13.76 -12.28
CA LEU A 319 7.58 -15.07 -12.93
C LEU A 319 8.23 -16.16 -12.09
N GLN A 320 9.36 -15.88 -11.45
CA GLN A 320 10.01 -16.81 -10.53
C GLN A 320 9.10 -17.16 -9.34
N GLU A 321 8.47 -16.17 -8.70
CA GLU A 321 7.54 -16.43 -7.59
C GLU A 321 6.34 -17.26 -8.06
N VAL A 322 5.75 -16.92 -9.21
CA VAL A 322 4.63 -17.66 -9.78
C VAL A 322 5.00 -19.11 -10.11
N GLN A 323 6.19 -19.34 -10.69
CA GLN A 323 6.68 -20.69 -10.97
C GLN A 323 6.82 -21.50 -9.67
N MET A 324 7.43 -20.92 -8.64
CA MET A 324 7.57 -21.60 -7.35
C MET A 324 6.22 -21.94 -6.70
N LEU A 325 5.20 -21.09 -6.88
CA LEU A 325 3.86 -21.36 -6.38
C LEU A 325 3.17 -22.49 -7.14
N SER A 326 3.33 -22.52 -8.47
CA SER A 326 2.89 -23.64 -9.30
C SER A 326 3.55 -24.96 -8.86
N ASP A 327 4.88 -24.96 -8.66
CA ASP A 327 5.64 -26.13 -8.20
C ASP A 327 5.19 -26.63 -6.81
N GLN A 328 4.71 -25.72 -5.94
CA GLN A 328 4.14 -26.03 -4.63
C GLN A 328 2.68 -26.51 -4.70
N GLY A 329 2.08 -26.55 -5.89
CA GLY A 329 0.72 -27.04 -6.12
C GLY A 329 -0.38 -25.99 -5.96
N VAL A 330 -0.04 -24.70 -5.88
CA VAL A 330 -1.02 -23.61 -5.88
C VAL A 330 -1.81 -23.62 -7.19
N LYS A 331 -3.13 -23.46 -7.13
CA LYS A 331 -4.04 -23.56 -8.29
C LYS A 331 -4.59 -22.22 -8.74
N GLU A 332 -4.43 -21.16 -7.94
CA GLU A 332 -4.83 -19.81 -8.32
C GLU A 332 -3.89 -18.76 -7.73
N VAL A 333 -3.40 -17.84 -8.55
CA VAL A 333 -2.66 -16.65 -8.11
C VAL A 333 -3.49 -15.40 -8.35
N THR A 334 -3.49 -14.49 -7.38
CA THR A 334 -4.08 -13.16 -7.52
C THR A 334 -2.98 -12.11 -7.50
N LEU A 335 -2.80 -11.40 -8.62
CA LEU A 335 -1.87 -10.29 -8.74
C LEU A 335 -2.39 -9.10 -7.92
N LEU A 336 -1.56 -8.62 -7.00
CA LEU A 336 -1.86 -7.54 -6.08
C LEU A 336 -1.04 -6.28 -6.39
N GLY A 337 -1.71 -5.14 -6.20
CA GLY A 337 -1.14 -3.81 -6.32
C GLY A 337 -2.16 -2.77 -5.87
N GLN A 338 -1.75 -1.51 -5.82
CA GLN A 338 -2.68 -0.39 -5.56
C GLN A 338 -3.35 0.09 -6.86
N ASN A 339 -2.70 -0.12 -8.01
CA ASN A 339 -3.24 0.14 -9.33
C ASN A 339 -2.66 -0.87 -10.34
N VAL A 340 -3.10 -2.13 -10.29
CA VAL A 340 -2.40 -3.23 -11.00
C VAL A 340 -2.21 -3.00 -12.50
N ASN A 341 -3.18 -2.37 -13.16
CA ASN A 341 -3.15 -2.16 -14.60
C ASN A 341 -2.34 -0.93 -15.05
N SER A 342 -1.75 -0.16 -14.12
CA SER A 342 -0.66 0.78 -14.45
C SER A 342 0.73 0.14 -14.35
N TYR A 343 0.84 -1.17 -14.08
CA TYR A 343 2.11 -1.89 -14.04
C TYR A 343 2.96 -1.56 -15.27
N ARG A 344 4.23 -1.27 -14.97
CA ARG A 344 5.23 -0.85 -15.93
C ARG A 344 6.62 -1.22 -15.43
N ASP A 345 7.20 -2.26 -16.01
CA ASP A 345 8.56 -2.69 -15.67
C ASP A 345 9.60 -1.97 -16.55
N THR A 346 10.53 -1.27 -15.92
CA THR A 346 11.63 -0.54 -16.57
C THR A 346 13.00 -1.14 -16.23
N SER A 347 13.05 -2.33 -15.64
CA SER A 347 14.29 -2.97 -15.18
C SER A 347 15.19 -3.42 -16.33
N GLU A 348 14.62 -3.85 -17.46
CA GLU A 348 15.39 -4.25 -18.64
C GLU A 348 15.38 -3.18 -19.74
N VAL A 349 16.54 -2.99 -20.38
CA VAL A 349 16.72 -2.01 -21.47
C VAL A 349 15.79 -2.30 -22.65
N GLN A 350 15.52 -3.58 -22.91
CA GLN A 350 14.65 -4.02 -24.01
C GLN A 350 13.20 -3.54 -23.84
N PHE A 351 12.78 -3.29 -22.60
CA PHE A 351 11.44 -2.79 -22.33
C PHE A 351 11.31 -1.29 -22.55
N LEU A 352 12.41 -0.54 -22.68
CA LEU A 352 12.38 0.92 -22.82
C LEU A 352 11.93 1.35 -24.23
N SER A 353 10.63 1.62 -24.38
CA SER A 353 10.06 2.30 -25.56
C SER A 353 10.00 3.83 -25.38
N LEU A 354 10.26 4.58 -26.45
CA LEU A 354 10.06 6.05 -26.46
C LEU A 354 8.58 6.43 -26.63
N ALA A 355 7.72 5.49 -27.02
CA ALA A 355 6.29 5.71 -27.18
C ALA A 355 5.65 6.03 -25.83
N SER A 356 4.83 7.08 -25.82
CA SER A 356 3.98 7.37 -24.66
C SER A 356 2.71 6.52 -24.80
N PRO A 357 2.28 5.82 -23.74
CA PRO A 357 1.04 5.05 -23.79
C PRO A 357 -0.13 5.99 -24.04
N GLU A 358 -0.96 5.66 -25.03
CA GLU A 358 -2.20 6.38 -25.28
C GLU A 358 -3.25 5.92 -24.25
N LEU A 359 -3.91 6.90 -23.61
CA LEU A 359 -5.08 6.62 -22.80
C LEU A 359 -6.29 6.49 -23.71
N ARG A 360 -7.26 5.68 -23.29
CA ARG A 360 -8.54 5.57 -23.98
C ARG A 360 -9.22 6.95 -24.10
N ALA A 361 -9.94 7.15 -25.21
CA ALA A 361 -10.68 8.39 -25.44
C ALA A 361 -11.59 8.73 -24.23
N GLY A 362 -11.57 10.00 -23.81
CA GLY A 362 -12.35 10.45 -22.66
C GLY A 362 -11.72 10.15 -21.29
N PHE A 363 -10.50 9.61 -21.25
CA PHE A 363 -9.71 9.44 -20.03
C PHE A 363 -8.50 10.39 -20.01
N ARG A 364 -8.19 10.94 -18.83
CA ARG A 364 -7.06 11.84 -18.58
C ARG A 364 -6.31 11.41 -17.31
N THR A 365 -4.99 11.60 -17.31
CA THR A 365 -4.17 11.45 -16.12
C THR A 365 -3.73 12.80 -15.57
N VAL A 366 -3.56 12.89 -14.24
CA VAL A 366 -3.07 14.10 -13.55
C VAL A 366 -1.57 14.05 -13.33
N TYR A 367 -0.93 12.89 -13.54
CA TYR A 367 0.51 12.69 -13.38
C TYR A 367 1.18 12.46 -14.74
N LYS A 368 2.49 12.75 -14.79
CA LYS A 368 3.30 12.56 -15.99
C LYS A 368 3.35 11.07 -16.36
N ALA A 369 2.90 10.75 -17.57
CA ALA A 369 2.98 9.38 -18.07
C ALA A 369 4.45 8.92 -18.11
N LYS A 370 4.69 7.75 -17.54
CA LYS A 370 5.98 7.05 -17.64
C LYS A 370 6.15 6.57 -19.08
N LYS A 371 7.31 6.83 -19.68
CA LYS A 371 7.64 6.42 -21.06
C LYS A 371 8.31 5.04 -21.03
N GLY A 372 7.92 4.17 -21.94
CA GLY A 372 8.52 2.84 -22.07
C GLY A 372 8.26 1.91 -20.89
N GLY A 373 8.85 0.74 -20.92
CA GLY A 373 8.63 -0.34 -19.95
C GLY A 373 7.55 -1.33 -20.40
N LEU A 374 7.66 -2.56 -19.91
CA LEU A 374 6.75 -3.67 -20.17
C LEU A 374 5.46 -3.46 -19.39
N ARG A 375 4.33 -3.54 -20.08
CA ARG A 375 3.01 -3.13 -19.56
C ARG A 375 2.27 -4.29 -18.91
N PHE A 376 1.19 -3.94 -18.20
CA PHE A 376 0.32 -4.92 -17.55
C PHE A 376 -0.22 -6.02 -18.46
N ALA A 377 -0.61 -5.71 -19.71
CA ALA A 377 -1.12 -6.72 -20.65
C ALA A 377 -0.08 -7.82 -20.91
N GLU A 378 1.17 -7.43 -21.17
CA GLU A 378 2.27 -8.37 -21.38
C GLU A 378 2.63 -9.12 -20.08
N LEU A 379 2.67 -8.44 -18.92
CA LEU A 379 2.85 -9.13 -17.64
C LEU A 379 1.79 -10.22 -17.45
N LEU A 380 0.53 -9.88 -17.69
CA LEU A 380 -0.60 -10.78 -17.49
C LEU A 380 -0.50 -11.99 -18.44
N ASP A 381 -0.10 -11.76 -19.70
CA ASP A 381 0.15 -12.83 -20.66
C ASP A 381 1.29 -13.76 -20.23
N ARG A 382 2.42 -13.19 -19.80
CA ARG A 382 3.60 -13.94 -19.33
C ARG A 382 3.31 -14.75 -18.08
N VAL A 383 2.58 -14.20 -17.12
CA VAL A 383 2.16 -14.90 -15.90
C VAL A 383 1.21 -16.05 -16.24
N ALA A 384 0.23 -15.83 -17.13
CA ALA A 384 -0.69 -16.87 -17.57
C ALA A 384 0.01 -18.01 -18.34
N ALA A 385 1.14 -17.72 -18.97
CA ALA A 385 1.94 -18.71 -19.70
C ALA A 385 2.84 -19.58 -18.80
N VAL A 386 3.09 -19.20 -17.55
CA VAL A 386 3.93 -19.98 -16.62
C VAL A 386 3.33 -21.37 -16.37
N ASP A 387 2.04 -21.42 -16.06
CA ASP A 387 1.29 -22.65 -15.85
C ASP A 387 -0.13 -22.49 -16.43
N PRO A 388 -0.43 -23.11 -17.60
CA PRO A 388 -1.74 -23.05 -18.22
C PRO A 388 -2.88 -23.60 -17.35
N GLU A 389 -2.60 -24.47 -16.37
CA GLU A 389 -3.63 -25.05 -15.49
C GLU A 389 -3.89 -24.19 -14.24
N MET A 390 -3.02 -23.22 -13.96
CA MET A 390 -3.15 -22.33 -12.82
C MET A 390 -4.01 -21.10 -13.17
N ARG A 391 -5.03 -20.84 -12.37
CA ARG A 391 -5.90 -19.66 -12.54
C ARG A 391 -5.17 -18.37 -12.19
N VAL A 392 -5.33 -17.36 -13.04
CA VAL A 392 -4.79 -16.01 -12.80
C VAL A 392 -5.92 -15.03 -12.58
N ARG A 393 -5.84 -14.28 -11.48
CA ARG A 393 -6.69 -13.13 -11.13
C ARG A 393 -5.85 -11.89 -10.91
N PHE A 394 -6.51 -10.74 -10.96
CA PHE A 394 -5.94 -9.48 -10.50
C PHE A 394 -7.04 -8.63 -9.86
N THR A 395 -6.65 -7.67 -9.02
CA THR A 395 -7.59 -6.77 -8.35
C THR A 395 -7.03 -5.35 -8.24
N SER A 396 -7.84 -4.40 -7.79
CA SER A 396 -7.48 -2.98 -7.69
C SER A 396 -7.03 -2.32 -9.01
N PRO A 397 -7.66 -2.58 -10.17
CA PRO A 397 -7.34 -1.83 -11.38
C PRO A 397 -8.05 -0.47 -11.37
N HIS A 398 -7.53 0.49 -12.13
CA HIS A 398 -8.15 1.80 -12.34
C HIS A 398 -8.78 1.85 -13.75
N PRO A 399 -10.03 2.33 -13.93
CA PRO A 399 -10.71 2.39 -15.23
C PRO A 399 -9.89 3.03 -16.36
N LYS A 400 -9.19 4.13 -16.05
CA LYS A 400 -8.32 4.83 -17.02
C LYS A 400 -7.15 4.02 -17.58
N ASP A 401 -6.69 3.00 -16.85
CA ASP A 401 -5.50 2.23 -17.18
C ASP A 401 -5.86 0.87 -17.82
N PHE A 402 -7.08 0.71 -18.32
CA PHE A 402 -7.48 -0.45 -19.14
C PHE A 402 -7.28 -0.14 -20.63
N PRO A 403 -6.20 -0.61 -21.28
CA PRO A 403 -6.12 -0.68 -22.73
C PRO A 403 -6.86 -1.92 -23.26
N ASP A 404 -7.20 -1.91 -24.55
CA ASP A 404 -7.85 -3.04 -25.25
C ASP A 404 -7.02 -4.32 -25.16
N GLU A 405 -5.69 -4.18 -25.23
CA GLU A 405 -4.70 -5.26 -25.06
C GLU A 405 -4.97 -6.14 -23.83
N VAL A 406 -5.43 -5.55 -22.71
CA VAL A 406 -5.75 -6.33 -21.50
C VAL A 406 -6.96 -7.22 -21.74
N PHE A 407 -8.00 -6.72 -22.43
CA PHE A 407 -9.18 -7.50 -22.75
C PHE A 407 -8.89 -8.59 -23.79
N GLU A 408 -8.01 -8.31 -24.74
CA GLU A 408 -7.54 -9.29 -25.74
C GLU A 408 -6.80 -10.45 -25.06
N VAL A 409 -5.81 -10.16 -24.21
CA VAL A 409 -5.08 -11.18 -23.43
C VAL A 409 -6.05 -11.94 -22.53
N MET A 410 -6.94 -11.22 -21.84
CA MET A 410 -7.98 -11.84 -21.03
C MET A 410 -8.92 -12.71 -21.86
N ARG A 411 -9.15 -12.47 -23.15
CA ARG A 411 -9.99 -13.30 -24.02
C ARG A 411 -9.24 -14.55 -24.45
N GLU A 412 -7.99 -14.38 -24.90
CA GLU A 412 -7.14 -15.43 -25.48
C GLU A 412 -6.68 -16.48 -24.48
N ARG A 413 -6.32 -16.07 -23.26
CA ARG A 413 -5.88 -16.99 -22.21
C ARG A 413 -7.09 -17.52 -21.43
N HIS A 414 -7.26 -18.84 -21.43
CA HIS A 414 -8.40 -19.50 -20.79
C HIS A 414 -8.27 -19.55 -19.24
N ASN A 415 -7.04 -19.56 -18.73
CA ASN A 415 -6.73 -19.61 -17.31
C ASN A 415 -6.76 -18.22 -16.63
N ILE A 416 -6.93 -17.13 -17.40
CA ILE A 416 -7.23 -15.81 -16.83
C ILE A 416 -8.72 -15.72 -16.55
N CYS A 417 -9.05 -15.41 -15.30
CA CYS A 417 -10.45 -15.30 -14.87
C CYS A 417 -11.15 -14.13 -15.57
N LYS A 418 -12.32 -14.39 -16.17
CA LYS A 418 -13.17 -13.35 -16.79
C LYS A 418 -13.96 -12.57 -15.73
N GLN A 419 -13.26 -12.08 -14.72
CA GLN A 419 -13.77 -11.20 -13.66
C GLN A 419 -13.01 -9.89 -13.74
N VAL A 420 -13.73 -8.78 -13.93
CA VAL A 420 -13.13 -7.45 -13.98
C VAL A 420 -13.75 -6.60 -12.88
N HIS A 421 -12.88 -6.15 -11.97
CA HIS A 421 -13.22 -5.13 -11.00
C HIS A 421 -13.01 -3.76 -11.65
N LEU A 422 -14.02 -2.91 -11.72
CA LEU A 422 -13.97 -1.57 -12.35
C LEU A 422 -14.51 -0.53 -11.38
N PRO A 423 -13.69 -0.04 -10.43
CA PRO A 423 -14.12 0.92 -9.43
C PRO A 423 -14.63 2.23 -10.06
N ALA A 424 -15.95 2.41 -10.13
CA ALA A 424 -16.58 3.61 -10.67
C ALA A 424 -16.43 4.79 -9.69
N GLN A 425 -16.59 4.51 -8.40
CA GLN A 425 -16.61 5.44 -7.26
C GLN A 425 -17.87 6.31 -7.19
N SER A 426 -18.33 6.86 -8.31
CA SER A 426 -19.59 7.61 -8.43
C SER A 426 -20.14 7.50 -9.86
N GLY A 427 -21.45 7.68 -10.04
CA GLY A 427 -22.06 7.80 -11.37
C GLY A 427 -22.28 9.23 -11.86
N SER A 428 -21.88 10.25 -11.08
CA SER A 428 -21.94 11.66 -11.48
C SER A 428 -20.58 12.15 -12.00
N SER A 429 -20.54 12.64 -13.23
CA SER A 429 -19.32 13.23 -13.84
C SER A 429 -18.76 14.39 -13.01
N ARG A 430 -19.63 15.18 -12.36
CA ARG A 430 -19.23 16.28 -11.47
C ARG A 430 -18.51 15.76 -10.23
N ILE A 431 -19.01 14.69 -9.63
CA ILE A 431 -18.38 14.06 -8.47
C ILE A 431 -17.10 13.33 -8.86
N LEU A 432 -17.07 12.64 -10.00
CA LEU A 432 -15.87 12.00 -10.54
C LEU A 432 -14.74 13.02 -10.78
N GLU A 433 -15.07 14.23 -11.26
CA GLU A 433 -14.13 15.33 -11.38
C GLU A 433 -13.60 15.81 -10.02
N ALA A 434 -14.49 16.02 -9.04
CA ALA A 434 -14.09 16.40 -7.68
C ALA A 434 -13.24 15.31 -6.98
N MET A 435 -13.50 14.04 -7.31
CA MET A 435 -12.72 12.87 -6.90
C MET A 435 -11.36 12.76 -7.61
N LYS A 436 -11.12 13.56 -8.66
CA LYS A 436 -9.93 13.54 -9.53
C LYS A 436 -9.74 12.19 -10.25
N ARG A 437 -10.84 11.58 -10.71
CA ARG A 437 -10.82 10.27 -11.40
C ARG A 437 -10.29 10.33 -12.82
N GLY A 438 -10.41 11.49 -13.46
CA GLY A 438 -9.90 11.71 -14.81
C GLY A 438 -10.73 11.05 -15.90
N TYR A 439 -12.02 10.84 -15.68
CA TYR A 439 -12.97 10.37 -16.69
C TYR A 439 -14.40 10.84 -16.34
N THR A 440 -15.30 10.77 -17.30
CA THR A 440 -16.73 11.07 -17.12
C THR A 440 -17.55 9.78 -17.03
N ARG A 441 -18.83 9.91 -16.65
CA ARG A 441 -19.79 8.80 -16.66
C ARG A 441 -19.87 8.15 -18.05
N GLU A 442 -19.92 8.96 -19.10
CA GLU A 442 -20.09 8.52 -20.48
C GLU A 442 -18.88 7.69 -20.94
N SER A 443 -17.65 8.18 -20.70
CA SER A 443 -16.44 7.42 -21.00
C SER A 443 -16.35 6.10 -20.21
N TYR A 444 -16.88 6.09 -18.99
CA TYR A 444 -16.94 4.88 -18.18
C TYR A 444 -17.95 3.86 -18.73
N LEU A 445 -19.14 4.30 -19.16
CA LEU A 445 -20.13 3.43 -19.78
C LEU A 445 -19.61 2.83 -21.09
N GLU A 446 -18.94 3.64 -21.92
CA GLU A 446 -18.29 3.16 -23.15
C GLU A 446 -17.27 2.06 -22.86
N LEU A 447 -16.43 2.23 -21.82
CA LEU A 447 -15.50 1.20 -21.37
C LEU A 447 -16.23 -0.10 -20.95
N VAL A 448 -17.36 0.01 -20.27
CA VAL A 448 -18.18 -1.15 -19.86
C VAL A 448 -18.77 -1.86 -21.08
N HIS A 449 -19.28 -1.12 -22.07
CA HIS A 449 -19.81 -1.70 -23.30
C HIS A 449 -18.73 -2.48 -24.05
N GLN A 450 -17.58 -1.85 -24.27
CA GLN A 450 -16.45 -2.49 -24.95
C GLN A 450 -15.97 -3.74 -24.20
N LEU A 451 -15.86 -3.69 -22.87
CA LEU A 451 -15.50 -4.86 -22.09
C LEU A 451 -16.47 -6.02 -22.32
N ARG A 452 -17.78 -5.76 -22.36
CA ARG A 452 -18.80 -6.79 -22.61
C ARG A 452 -18.71 -7.37 -24.02
N ASP A 453 -18.33 -6.55 -24.99
CA ASP A 453 -18.12 -7.00 -26.36
C ASP A 453 -16.89 -7.92 -26.48
N TYR A 454 -15.78 -7.55 -25.82
CA TYR A 454 -14.57 -8.40 -25.79
C TYR A 454 -14.75 -9.67 -24.96
N LEU A 455 -15.44 -9.57 -23.82
CA LEU A 455 -15.58 -10.62 -22.81
C LEU A 455 -17.07 -10.85 -22.48
N PRO A 456 -17.83 -11.50 -23.38
CA PRO A 456 -19.25 -11.77 -23.13
C PRO A 456 -19.41 -12.67 -21.91
N GLY A 457 -20.29 -12.27 -20.99
CA GLY A 457 -20.54 -12.98 -19.73
C GLY A 457 -19.50 -12.72 -18.63
N ALA A 458 -18.57 -11.77 -18.81
CA ALA A 458 -17.64 -11.39 -17.76
C ALA A 458 -18.35 -10.93 -16.48
N THR A 459 -17.82 -11.36 -15.33
CA THR A 459 -18.30 -10.90 -14.03
C THR A 459 -17.77 -9.49 -13.75
N LEU A 460 -18.67 -8.52 -13.63
CA LEU A 460 -18.33 -7.14 -13.32
C LEU A 460 -18.55 -6.83 -11.84
N THR A 461 -17.54 -6.24 -11.22
CA THR A 461 -17.63 -5.76 -9.84
C THR A 461 -17.14 -4.31 -9.75
N SER A 462 -17.60 -3.56 -8.76
CA SER A 462 -17.23 -2.14 -8.63
C SER A 462 -17.28 -1.65 -7.18
N ASP A 463 -16.67 -0.51 -6.94
CA ASP A 463 -16.68 0.21 -5.65
C ASP A 463 -17.39 1.55 -5.82
N PHE A 464 -18.18 1.91 -4.82
CA PHE A 464 -18.91 3.18 -4.74
C PHE A 464 -18.68 3.87 -3.41
N ILE A 465 -18.56 5.20 -3.45
CA ILE A 465 -18.46 6.06 -2.28
C ILE A 465 -19.69 6.97 -2.26
N THR A 466 -20.48 6.90 -1.20
CA THR A 466 -21.64 7.77 -0.98
C THR A 466 -21.32 8.86 0.05
N GLY A 467 -21.95 10.02 -0.08
CA GLY A 467 -21.74 11.16 0.80
C GLY A 467 -20.38 11.85 0.60
N PHE A 468 -19.82 11.81 -0.61
CA PHE A 468 -18.61 12.56 -0.92
C PHE A 468 -18.83 14.07 -0.73
N CYS A 469 -17.77 14.82 -0.44
CA CYS A 469 -17.86 16.26 -0.21
C CYS A 469 -18.56 16.98 -1.37
N GLY A 470 -19.71 17.57 -1.07
CA GLY A 470 -20.52 18.31 -2.04
C GLY A 470 -21.42 17.44 -2.93
N GLU A 471 -21.59 16.14 -2.66
CA GLU A 471 -22.57 15.28 -3.33
C GLU A 471 -24.01 15.76 -3.06
N THR A 472 -24.79 15.93 -4.13
CA THR A 472 -26.22 16.28 -4.04
C THR A 472 -27.08 15.06 -4.35
N GLU A 473 -28.38 15.15 -4.04
CA GLU A 473 -29.36 14.11 -4.38
C GLU A 473 -29.35 13.78 -5.88
N ALA A 474 -29.21 14.79 -6.75
CA ALA A 474 -29.15 14.58 -8.19
C ALA A 474 -27.92 13.76 -8.63
N ASP A 475 -26.77 13.95 -7.97
CA ASP A 475 -25.56 13.16 -8.23
C ASP A 475 -25.71 11.72 -7.71
N HIS A 476 -26.38 11.55 -6.57
CA HIS A 476 -26.67 10.24 -6.02
C HIS A 476 -27.61 9.45 -6.93
N LEU A 477 -28.67 10.09 -7.46
CA LEU A 477 -29.57 9.48 -8.46
C LEU A 477 -28.83 9.08 -9.74
N GLN A 478 -27.84 9.85 -10.19
CA GLN A 478 -26.96 9.43 -11.28
C GLN A 478 -26.15 8.18 -10.90
N THR A 479 -25.66 8.08 -9.67
CA THR A 479 -24.97 6.85 -9.22
C THR A 479 -25.90 5.63 -9.23
N LEU A 480 -27.15 5.78 -8.79
CA LEU A 480 -28.15 4.72 -8.86
C LEU A 480 -28.47 4.33 -10.31
N SER A 481 -28.64 5.30 -11.21
CA SER A 481 -28.91 5.01 -12.62
C SER A 481 -27.73 4.26 -13.27
N LEU A 482 -26.48 4.57 -12.92
CA LEU A 482 -25.31 3.83 -13.39
C LEU A 482 -25.34 2.36 -12.92
N LEU A 483 -25.71 2.12 -11.67
CA LEU A 483 -25.84 0.77 -11.13
C LEU A 483 -26.89 -0.05 -11.90
N HIS A 484 -28.02 0.57 -12.24
CA HIS A 484 -29.07 -0.07 -13.04
C HIS A 484 -28.63 -0.37 -14.48
N GLU A 485 -27.98 0.60 -15.12
CA GLU A 485 -27.53 0.51 -16.51
C GLU A 485 -26.40 -0.52 -16.69
N VAL A 486 -25.42 -0.51 -15.78
CA VAL A 486 -24.30 -1.44 -15.83
C VAL A 486 -24.69 -2.81 -15.29
N GLY A 487 -25.52 -2.94 -14.26
CA GLY A 487 -25.91 -4.27 -13.75
C GLY A 487 -24.72 -5.10 -13.25
N TYR A 488 -23.95 -4.55 -12.30
CA TYR A 488 -22.81 -5.25 -11.68
C TYR A 488 -23.27 -6.53 -10.95
N ASN A 489 -22.45 -7.57 -11.02
CA ASN A 489 -22.65 -8.80 -10.25
C ASN A 489 -22.43 -8.57 -8.75
N PHE A 490 -21.48 -7.69 -8.40
CA PHE A 490 -21.20 -7.31 -7.03
C PHE A 490 -20.77 -5.84 -6.95
N ALA A 491 -21.25 -5.11 -5.95
CA ALA A 491 -20.82 -3.75 -5.70
C ALA A 491 -20.48 -3.56 -4.21
N TYR A 492 -19.29 -3.01 -3.93
CA TYR A 492 -18.92 -2.60 -2.58
C TYR A 492 -19.30 -1.13 -2.39
N ILE A 493 -20.13 -0.85 -1.39
CA ILE A 493 -20.63 0.50 -1.13
C ILE A 493 -20.09 0.97 0.21
N PHE A 494 -19.44 2.13 0.22
CA PHE A 494 -18.81 2.72 1.38
C PHE A 494 -19.32 4.14 1.62
N ALA A 495 -19.57 4.49 2.87
CA ALA A 495 -19.72 5.89 3.23
C ALA A 495 -18.36 6.61 3.11
N TYR A 496 -18.39 7.84 2.59
CA TYR A 496 -17.20 8.68 2.52
C TYR A 496 -16.62 8.88 3.94
N SER A 497 -15.30 8.69 4.04
CA SER A 497 -14.55 8.85 5.27
C SER A 497 -13.43 9.84 4.99
N GLN A 498 -13.55 11.04 5.56
CA GLN A 498 -12.54 12.07 5.45
C GLN A 498 -11.28 11.65 6.20
N ARG A 499 -10.12 11.75 5.53
CA ARG A 499 -8.82 11.43 6.11
C ARG A 499 -7.97 12.70 6.13
N GLN A 500 -7.26 12.93 7.24
CA GLN A 500 -6.36 14.07 7.44
C GLN A 500 -5.01 13.83 6.76
#